data_AF-A0AAU5P3H5-F1
#
_entry.id   AF-A0AAU5P3H5-F1
#
_cell.length_a   1.000
_cell.length_b   1.000
_cell.length_c   1.000
_cell.angle_alpha   90.00
_cell.angle_beta   90.00
_cell.angle_gamma   90.00
#
_symmetry.space_group_name_H-M   'P 1'
#
loop_
_entity.id
_entity.type
_entity.pdbx_description
1 polymer ?
#
loop_
_entity_poly.entity_id
_entity_poly.type
_entity_poly.pdbx_seq_one_letter_code
_entity_poly.pdbx_strand_id
1 'polypeptide(L)'
;MMISTFLVPSATAILGALTYRHHRQVFAWTKKLRHKEETNADFSKPAEWLADLYKAQCGLAQKPCVAEDFKGIATTGTMLAGIADHTEGVRFELAKVVESVRAYVATALPAEGPTVRVGLVEHRARLEQAMRQEAARDALAHAILAAEQRIKELRHS
;
A
#
# COMPACT_ATOMS: atom_id res chain seq x y z
N MET A 1 67.85 35.83 -4.87
CA MET A 1 66.93 34.94 -5.61
C MET A 1 66.38 33.90 -4.63
N MET A 2 65.37 34.24 -3.83
CA MET A 2 64.82 33.32 -2.81
C MET A 2 63.41 33.75 -2.38
N ILE A 3 62.41 33.61 -3.26
CA ILE A 3 60.99 33.55 -2.85
C ILE A 3 60.26 32.79 -3.96
N SER A 4 59.97 31.49 -3.78
CA SER A 4 58.85 30.76 -4.45
C SER A 4 59.03 29.26 -4.31
N THR A 5 58.79 28.70 -3.12
CA THR A 5 58.63 27.23 -3.01
C THR A 5 57.70 26.78 -1.89
N PHE A 6 57.32 27.68 -0.97
CA PHE A 6 56.41 27.34 0.15
C PHE A 6 54.91 27.61 -0.13
N LEU A 7 54.54 28.18 -1.28
CA LEU A 7 53.14 28.47 -1.64
C LEU A 7 52.42 27.31 -2.38
N VAL A 8 53.18 26.37 -2.95
CA VAL A 8 52.62 25.23 -3.69
C VAL A 8 52.08 24.12 -2.77
N PRO A 9 52.76 23.75 -1.65
CA PRO A 9 52.28 22.70 -0.74
C PRO A 9 51.01 23.11 0.03
N SER A 10 50.88 24.39 0.37
CA SER A 10 49.75 24.93 1.12
C SER A 10 48.48 25.00 0.27
N ALA A 11 48.58 25.45 -1.00
CA ALA A 11 47.45 25.48 -1.92
C ALA A 11 46.92 24.07 -2.24
N THR A 12 47.81 23.08 -2.42
CA THR A 12 47.43 21.67 -2.66
C THR A 12 46.81 21.01 -1.42
N ALA A 13 47.31 21.30 -0.21
CA ALA A 13 46.70 20.83 1.03
C ALA A 13 45.28 21.40 1.26
N ILE A 14 45.06 22.69 0.95
CA ILE A 14 43.73 23.33 1.05
C ILE A 14 42.76 22.72 0.03
N LEU A 15 43.20 22.53 -1.22
CA LEU A 15 42.40 21.85 -2.25
C LEU A 15 42.09 20.40 -1.86
N GLY A 16 43.06 19.67 -1.30
CA GLY A 16 42.86 18.32 -0.78
C GLY A 16 41.85 18.26 0.37
N ALA A 17 41.90 19.21 1.31
CA ALA A 17 40.96 19.30 2.41
C ALA A 17 39.53 19.66 1.95
N LEU A 18 39.41 20.58 1.00
CA LEU A 18 38.12 20.98 0.40
C LEU A 18 37.49 19.83 -0.40
N THR A 19 38.29 19.17 -1.25
CA THR A 19 37.82 17.99 -2.01
C THR A 19 37.42 16.86 -1.06
N TYR A 20 38.21 16.57 -0.02
CA TYR A 20 37.86 15.57 0.98
C TYR A 20 36.55 15.90 1.72
N ARG A 21 36.36 17.15 2.16
CA ARG A 21 35.11 17.60 2.79
C ARG A 21 33.92 17.47 1.83
N HIS A 22 34.10 17.88 0.57
CA HIS A 22 33.09 17.78 -0.46
C HIS A 22 32.70 16.31 -0.74
N HIS A 23 33.68 15.41 -0.87
CA HIS A 23 33.43 13.99 -1.02
C HIS A 23 32.66 13.40 0.15
N ARG A 24 33.03 13.73 1.41
CA ARG A 24 32.26 13.28 2.58
C ARG A 24 30.81 13.77 2.56
N GLN A 25 30.58 15.02 2.15
CA GLN A 25 29.24 15.58 2.03
C GLN A 25 28.43 14.88 0.93
N VAL A 26 29.02 14.66 -0.25
CA VAL A 26 28.39 13.91 -1.35
C VAL A 26 28.07 12.50 -0.91
N PHE A 27 29.01 11.75 -0.32
CA PHE A 27 28.76 10.38 0.15
C PHE A 27 27.66 10.31 1.21
N ALA A 28 27.65 11.24 2.17
CA ALA A 28 26.58 11.30 3.18
C ALA A 28 25.22 11.58 2.52
N TRP A 29 25.17 12.48 1.54
CA TRP A 29 23.97 12.77 0.76
C TRP A 29 23.51 11.57 -0.06
N THR A 30 24.42 10.89 -0.79
CA THR A 30 24.10 9.70 -1.58
C THR A 30 23.60 8.55 -0.70
N LYS A 31 24.20 8.37 0.50
CA LYS A 31 23.73 7.36 1.46
C LYS A 31 22.32 7.68 1.96
N LYS A 32 22.03 8.96 2.25
CA LYS A 32 20.70 9.42 2.63
C LYS A 32 19.68 9.23 1.50
N LEU A 33 20.08 9.51 0.26
CA LEU A 33 19.22 9.33 -0.92
C LEU A 33 18.89 7.85 -1.15
N ARG A 34 19.91 6.98 -1.12
CA ARG A 34 19.72 5.53 -1.30
C ARG A 34 18.80 4.94 -0.22
N HIS A 35 18.99 5.33 1.04
CA HIS A 35 18.11 4.85 2.11
C HIS A 35 16.65 5.28 1.89
N LYS A 36 16.43 6.52 1.41
CA LYS A 36 15.09 6.99 1.06
C LYS A 36 14.49 6.24 -0.13
N GLU A 37 15.30 5.87 -1.12
CA GLU A 37 14.88 5.07 -2.27
C GLU A 37 14.50 3.64 -1.86
N GLU A 38 15.29 3.01 -0.99
CA GLU A 38 15.01 1.68 -0.42
C GLU A 38 13.66 1.69 0.33
N THR A 39 13.46 2.65 1.25
CA THR A 39 12.19 2.80 1.96
C THR A 39 11.00 3.06 1.03
N ASN A 40 11.20 3.85 -0.03
CA ASN A 40 10.15 4.07 -1.04
C ASN A 40 9.83 2.81 -1.84
N ALA A 41 10.84 1.97 -2.13
CA ALA A 41 10.66 0.70 -2.82
C ALA A 41 9.85 -0.28 -1.97
N ASP A 42 10.06 -0.32 -0.65
CA ASP A 42 9.32 -1.20 0.26
C ASP A 42 7.81 -0.92 0.25
N PHE A 43 7.41 0.33 0.04
CA PHE A 43 6.01 0.71 -0.02
C PHE A 43 5.41 0.69 -1.44
N SER A 44 6.18 0.37 -2.47
CA SER A 44 5.71 0.42 -3.87
C SER A 44 4.63 -0.63 -4.15
N LYS A 45 4.94 -1.90 -3.88
CA LYS A 45 4.03 -3.04 -4.06
C LYS A 45 2.76 -2.96 -3.22
N PRO A 46 2.82 -2.69 -1.89
CA PRO A 46 1.59 -2.52 -1.12
C PRO A 46 0.70 -1.41 -1.69
N ALA A 47 1.26 -0.29 -2.14
CA ALA A 47 0.48 0.80 -2.75
C ALA A 47 -0.19 0.38 -4.07
N GLU A 48 0.53 -0.35 -4.93
CA GLU A 48 -0.02 -0.89 -6.17
C GLU A 48 -1.20 -1.84 -5.91
N TRP A 49 -1.03 -2.80 -5.00
CA TRP A 49 -2.08 -3.75 -4.66
C TRP A 49 -3.28 -3.11 -3.95
N LEU A 50 -3.07 -2.08 -3.14
CA LEU A 50 -4.15 -1.30 -2.53
C LEU A 50 -4.97 -0.56 -3.59
N ALA A 51 -4.31 0.05 -4.59
CA ALA A 51 -4.98 0.72 -5.70
C ALA A 51 -5.77 -0.27 -6.56
N ASP A 52 -5.20 -1.45 -6.86
CA ASP A 52 -5.88 -2.51 -7.59
C ASP A 52 -7.08 -3.05 -6.81
N LEU A 53 -6.94 -3.22 -5.49
CA LEU A 53 -8.02 -3.65 -4.61
C LEU A 53 -9.15 -2.61 -4.58
N TYR A 54 -8.81 -1.32 -4.49
CA TYR A 54 -9.78 -0.22 -4.57
C TYR A 54 -10.56 -0.25 -5.88
N LYS A 55 -9.85 -0.40 -7.01
CA LYS A 55 -10.47 -0.48 -8.32
C LYS A 55 -11.38 -1.71 -8.45
N ALA A 56 -10.95 -2.86 -7.95
CA ALA A 56 -11.72 -4.10 -7.97
C ALA A 56 -13.03 -3.97 -7.19
N GLN A 57 -13.00 -3.45 -5.96
CA GLN A 57 -14.23 -3.26 -5.19
C GLN A 57 -15.19 -2.24 -5.82
N CYS A 58 -14.67 -1.16 -6.44
CA CYS A 58 -15.49 -0.18 -7.12
C CYS A 58 -16.18 -0.77 -8.36
N GLY A 59 -15.54 -1.72 -9.04
CA GLY A 59 -16.14 -2.46 -10.15
C GLY A 59 -17.30 -3.37 -9.73
N LEU A 60 -17.40 -3.72 -8.43
CA LEU A 60 -18.49 -4.50 -7.86
C LEU A 60 -19.57 -3.64 -7.19
N ALA A 61 -19.45 -2.31 -7.27
CA ALA A 61 -20.41 -1.41 -6.63
C ALA A 61 -21.83 -1.61 -7.18
N GLN A 62 -22.82 -1.57 -6.29
CA GLN A 62 -24.24 -1.67 -6.63
C GLN A 62 -24.65 -2.99 -7.33
N LYS A 63 -23.75 -3.98 -7.38
CA LYS A 63 -24.01 -5.32 -7.91
C LYS A 63 -24.04 -6.32 -6.75
N PRO A 64 -25.16 -7.04 -6.53
CA PRO A 64 -25.17 -8.20 -5.63
C PRO A 64 -24.15 -9.23 -6.15
N CYS A 65 -23.17 -9.61 -5.32
CA CYS A 65 -22.07 -10.47 -5.77
C CYS A 65 -22.12 -11.84 -5.12
N VAL A 66 -21.81 -12.85 -5.92
CA VAL A 66 -21.62 -14.23 -5.45
C VAL A 66 -20.13 -14.48 -5.17
N ALA A 67 -19.80 -15.61 -4.56
CA ALA A 67 -18.42 -15.94 -4.17
C ALA A 67 -17.41 -15.82 -5.33
N GLU A 68 -17.81 -16.16 -6.55
CA GLU A 68 -16.93 -16.10 -7.73
C GLU A 68 -16.54 -14.69 -8.14
N ASP A 69 -17.42 -13.71 -7.96
CA ASP A 69 -17.13 -12.30 -8.26
C ASP A 69 -16.00 -11.78 -7.35
N PHE A 70 -15.84 -12.36 -6.15
CA PHE A 70 -14.84 -11.94 -5.16
C PHE A 70 -13.45 -12.52 -5.38
N LYS A 71 -13.24 -13.42 -6.34
CA LYS A 71 -11.96 -14.14 -6.51
C LYS A 71 -10.77 -13.18 -6.64
N GLY A 72 -10.92 -12.09 -7.39
CA GLY A 72 -9.87 -11.07 -7.52
C GLY A 72 -9.54 -10.39 -6.19
N ILE A 73 -10.58 -9.94 -5.47
CA ILE A 73 -10.47 -9.30 -4.15
C ILE A 73 -9.81 -10.23 -3.13
N ALA A 74 -10.22 -11.49 -3.07
CA ALA A 74 -9.65 -12.49 -2.17
C ALA A 74 -8.16 -12.80 -2.49
N THR A 75 -7.81 -12.83 -3.78
CA THR A 75 -6.42 -13.03 -4.22
C THR A 75 -5.54 -11.87 -3.78
N THR A 76 -5.95 -10.63 -4.05
CA THR A 76 -5.20 -9.43 -3.64
C THR A 76 -5.10 -9.33 -2.11
N GLY A 77 -6.17 -9.66 -1.38
CA GLY A 77 -6.14 -9.73 0.09
C GLY A 77 -5.12 -10.76 0.63
N THR A 78 -4.97 -11.90 -0.04
CA THR A 78 -3.96 -12.91 0.32
C THR A 78 -2.54 -12.40 0.04
N MET A 79 -2.34 -11.70 -1.07
CA MET A 79 -1.05 -11.08 -1.40
C MET A 79 -0.66 -10.02 -0.36
N LEU A 80 -1.60 -9.15 0.02
CA LEU A 80 -1.41 -8.15 1.08
C LEU A 80 -1.11 -8.80 2.44
N ALA A 81 -1.79 -9.90 2.78
CA ALA A 81 -1.51 -10.65 4.00
C ALA A 81 -0.08 -11.20 4.03
N GLY A 82 0.42 -11.69 2.88
CA GLY A 82 1.78 -12.23 2.78
C GLY A 82 2.90 -11.20 2.97
N ILE A 83 2.61 -9.90 2.80
CA ILE A 83 3.59 -8.83 2.99
C ILE A 83 3.37 -8.01 4.27
N ALA A 84 2.21 -8.10 4.90
CA ALA A 84 1.84 -7.28 6.05
C ALA A 84 2.87 -7.37 7.20
N ASP A 85 3.36 -8.58 7.48
CA ASP A 85 4.35 -8.81 8.54
C ASP A 85 5.75 -8.29 8.19
N HIS A 86 6.03 -8.07 6.91
CA HIS A 86 7.33 -7.60 6.41
C HIS A 86 7.36 -6.10 6.12
N THR A 87 6.24 -5.39 6.29
CA THR A 87 6.15 -3.94 6.07
C THR A 87 5.81 -3.21 7.36
N GLU A 88 6.78 -3.14 8.29
CA GLU A 88 6.55 -2.68 9.68
C GLU A 88 5.82 -1.34 9.81
N GLY A 89 6.14 -0.37 8.93
CA GLY A 89 5.57 0.98 8.99
C GLY A 89 4.06 1.07 8.73
N VAL A 90 3.50 0.10 8.00
CA VAL A 90 2.06 0.03 7.63
C VAL A 90 1.41 -1.30 8.00
N ARG A 91 2.08 -2.13 8.80
CA ARG A 91 1.61 -3.49 9.15
C ARG A 91 0.19 -3.49 9.70
N PHE A 92 -0.13 -2.54 10.58
CA PHE A 92 -1.44 -2.46 11.22
C PHE A 92 -2.55 -2.09 10.24
N GLU A 93 -2.27 -1.14 9.35
CA GLU A 93 -3.19 -0.71 8.30
C GLU A 93 -3.41 -1.82 7.28
N LEU A 94 -2.36 -2.53 6.87
CA LEU A 94 -2.47 -3.69 5.98
C LEU A 94 -3.27 -4.84 6.64
N ALA A 95 -3.06 -5.11 7.92
CA ALA A 95 -3.84 -6.10 8.66
C ALA A 95 -5.33 -5.76 8.68
N LYS A 96 -5.69 -4.48 8.90
CA LYS A 96 -7.07 -4.01 8.81
C LYS A 96 -7.67 -4.18 7.42
N VAL A 97 -6.91 -3.88 6.37
CA VAL A 97 -7.36 -4.11 4.99
C VAL A 97 -7.65 -5.59 4.76
N VAL A 98 -6.76 -6.49 5.19
CA VAL A 98 -6.95 -7.94 5.07
C VAL A 98 -8.19 -8.40 5.84
N GLU A 99 -8.42 -7.89 7.04
CA GLU A 99 -9.63 -8.16 7.83
C GLU A 99 -10.89 -7.69 7.10
N SER A 100 -10.90 -6.45 6.60
CA SER A 100 -12.02 -5.90 5.82
C SER A 100 -12.28 -6.68 4.54
N VAL A 101 -11.24 -7.17 3.85
CA VAL A 101 -11.38 -8.06 2.69
C VAL A 101 -12.10 -9.34 3.10
N ARG A 102 -11.65 -10.01 4.18
CA ARG A 102 -12.30 -11.24 4.66
C ARG A 102 -13.76 -11.00 5.03
N ALA A 103 -14.05 -9.89 5.72
CA ALA A 103 -15.40 -9.51 6.07
C ALA A 103 -16.26 -9.28 4.82
N TYR A 104 -15.74 -8.60 3.79
CA TYR A 104 -16.45 -8.35 2.55
C TYR A 104 -16.73 -9.65 1.78
N VAL A 105 -15.72 -10.52 1.62
CA VAL A 105 -15.90 -11.82 0.94
C VAL A 105 -16.90 -12.71 1.68
N ALA A 106 -16.95 -12.66 3.01
CA ALA A 106 -17.93 -13.40 3.81
C ALA A 106 -19.39 -12.96 3.59
N THR A 107 -19.62 -11.80 2.98
CA THR A 107 -20.96 -11.33 2.63
C THR A 107 -21.51 -11.90 1.33
N ALA A 108 -20.72 -12.70 0.61
CA ALA A 108 -21.10 -13.28 -0.68
C ALA A 108 -22.49 -13.92 -0.65
N LEU A 109 -23.30 -13.59 -1.66
CA LEU A 109 -24.63 -14.13 -1.81
C LEU A 109 -24.56 -15.59 -2.28
N PRO A 110 -25.54 -16.43 -1.89
CA PRO A 110 -25.65 -17.77 -2.44
C PRO A 110 -25.82 -17.69 -3.96
N ALA A 111 -25.22 -18.64 -4.68
CA ALA A 111 -25.41 -18.76 -6.12
C ALA A 111 -26.91 -18.81 -6.45
N GLU A 112 -27.33 -18.07 -7.47
CA GLU A 112 -28.73 -18.09 -7.89
C GLU A 112 -29.10 -19.50 -8.36
N GLY A 113 -29.91 -20.19 -7.56
CA GLY A 113 -30.54 -21.44 -7.98
C GLY A 113 -31.56 -21.21 -9.10
N PRO A 114 -32.12 -22.29 -9.70
CA PRO A 114 -33.15 -22.16 -10.74
C PRO A 114 -34.26 -21.23 -10.24
N THR A 115 -34.81 -20.42 -11.16
CA THR A 115 -35.79 -19.33 -10.94
C THR A 115 -37.11 -19.81 -10.32
N VAL A 116 -37.04 -20.26 -9.08
CA VAL A 116 -38.18 -20.54 -8.23
C VAL A 116 -38.62 -19.21 -7.63
N ARG A 117 -39.93 -18.95 -7.62
CA ARG A 117 -40.51 -17.77 -6.96
C ARG A 117 -40.10 -17.78 -5.49
N VAL A 118 -39.18 -16.89 -5.15
CA VAL A 118 -38.63 -16.70 -3.80
C VAL A 118 -39.74 -16.18 -2.90
N GLY A 119 -39.91 -16.79 -1.71
CA GLY A 119 -40.88 -16.32 -0.74
C GLY A 119 -40.55 -14.92 -0.22
N LEU A 120 -41.53 -14.18 0.30
CA LEU A 120 -41.33 -12.81 0.80
C LEU A 120 -40.28 -12.73 1.93
N VAL A 121 -40.21 -13.76 2.78
CA VAL A 121 -39.21 -13.87 3.87
C VAL A 121 -37.80 -14.07 3.31
N GLU A 122 -37.65 -14.95 2.33
CA GLU A 122 -36.36 -15.19 1.66
C GLU A 122 -35.90 -13.96 0.87
N HIS A 123 -36.82 -13.24 0.25
CA HIS A 123 -36.52 -11.98 -0.44
C HIS A 123 -35.98 -10.92 0.53
N ARG A 124 -36.60 -10.78 1.71
CA ARG A 124 -36.11 -9.88 2.76
C ARG A 124 -34.72 -10.28 3.25
N ALA A 125 -34.46 -11.57 3.48
CA ALA A 125 -33.15 -12.05 3.87
C ALA A 125 -32.06 -11.75 2.81
N ARG A 126 -32.39 -11.87 1.51
CA ARG A 126 -31.47 -11.50 0.42
C ARG A 126 -31.18 -10.00 0.40
N LEU A 127 -32.18 -9.15 0.63
CA LEU A 127 -31.99 -7.69 0.72
C LEU A 127 -31.08 -7.33 1.90
N GLU A 128 -31.34 -7.90 3.09
CA GLU A 128 -30.51 -7.66 4.27
C GLU A 128 -29.05 -8.10 4.03
N GLN A 129 -28.84 -9.22 3.34
CA GLN A 129 -27.51 -9.68 2.98
C GLN A 129 -26.82 -8.75 1.97
N ALA A 130 -27.53 -8.26 0.95
CA ALA A 130 -27.00 -7.29 0.00
C ALA A 130 -26.63 -5.95 0.68
N MET A 131 -27.42 -5.51 1.68
CA MET A 131 -27.08 -4.33 2.49
C MET A 131 -25.81 -4.54 3.32
N ARG A 132 -25.63 -5.73 3.91
CA ARG A 132 -24.37 -6.06 4.62
C ARG A 132 -23.19 -6.07 3.68
N GLN A 133 -23.38 -6.58 2.46
CA GLN A 133 -22.34 -6.58 1.43
C GLN A 133 -21.92 -5.15 1.09
N GLU A 134 -22.86 -4.23 0.88
CA GLU A 134 -22.55 -2.82 0.62
C GLU A 134 -21.82 -2.16 1.80
N ALA A 135 -22.28 -2.38 3.03
CA ALA A 135 -21.63 -1.85 4.22
C ALA A 135 -20.19 -2.38 4.39
N ALA A 136 -19.97 -3.66 4.09
CA ALA A 136 -18.64 -4.27 4.13
C ALA A 136 -17.71 -3.73 3.03
N ARG A 137 -18.26 -3.42 1.84
CA ARG A 137 -17.51 -2.72 0.78
C ARG A 137 -17.05 -1.34 1.25
N ASP A 138 -17.95 -0.55 1.85
CA ASP A 138 -17.60 0.78 2.33
C ASP A 138 -16.56 0.72 3.46
N ALA A 139 -16.64 -0.28 4.35
CA ALA A 139 -15.62 -0.53 5.37
C ALA A 139 -14.26 -0.89 4.74
N LEU A 140 -14.25 -1.69 3.67
CA LEU A 140 -13.05 -2.00 2.90
C LEU A 140 -12.47 -0.73 2.25
N ALA A 141 -13.29 0.10 1.61
CA ALA A 141 -12.86 1.36 1.02
C ALA A 141 -12.16 2.27 2.02
N HIS A 142 -12.74 2.45 3.21
CA HIS A 142 -12.13 3.26 4.26
C HIS A 142 -10.80 2.68 4.75
N ALA A 143 -10.70 1.35 4.90
CA ALA A 143 -9.45 0.70 5.31
C ALA A 143 -8.34 0.89 4.27
N ILE A 144 -8.67 0.76 2.98
CA ILE A 144 -7.71 0.97 1.87
C ILE A 144 -7.19 2.40 1.88
N LEU A 145 -8.10 3.39 1.92
CA LEU A 145 -7.73 4.81 1.90
C LEU A 145 -6.87 5.19 3.11
N ALA A 146 -7.15 4.62 4.30
CA ALA A 146 -6.32 4.82 5.48
C ALA A 146 -4.90 4.26 5.29
N ALA A 147 -4.77 3.06 4.69
CA ALA A 147 -3.48 2.45 4.40
C ALA A 147 -2.68 3.25 3.35
N GLU A 148 -3.32 3.70 2.27
CA GLU A 148 -2.69 4.54 1.25
C GLU A 148 -2.21 5.87 1.82
N GLN A 149 -3.04 6.52 2.65
CA GLN A 149 -2.66 7.76 3.34
C GLN A 149 -1.46 7.54 4.26
N ARG A 150 -1.43 6.44 5.01
CA ARG A 150 -0.29 6.08 5.86
C ARG A 150 0.99 5.88 5.05
N ILE A 151 0.92 5.15 3.94
CA ILE A 151 2.05 4.98 3.03
C ILE A 151 2.55 6.34 2.54
N LYS A 152 1.65 7.23 2.14
CA LYS A 152 2.00 8.57 1.66
C LYS A 152 2.74 9.37 2.74
N GLU A 153 2.28 9.33 3.99
CA GLU A 153 2.96 9.99 5.11
C GLU A 153 4.39 9.47 5.30
N LEU A 154 4.57 8.15 5.28
CA LEU A 154 5.89 7.52 5.47
C LEU A 154 6.87 7.79 4.32
N ARG A 155 6.38 8.01 3.10
CA ARG A 155 7.24 8.41 1.96
C ARG A 155 7.74 9.87 2.06
N HIS A 156 7.04 10.69 2.83
CA HIS A 156 7.31 12.13 2.96
C HIS A 156 7.97 12.52 4.29
N SER A 157 7.98 11.64 5.29
CA SER A 157 8.78 11.77 6.53
C SER A 157 10.27 11.51 6.29
#